data_AF-W3ANN2-F1
#
_entry.id   AF-W3ANN2-F1
#
_cell.length_a   1.000
_cell.length_b   1.000
_cell.length_c   1.000
_cell.angle_alpha   90.00
_cell.angle_beta   90.00
_cell.angle_gamma   90.00
#
_symmetry.space_group_name_H-M   'P 1'
#
loop_
_entity.id
_entity.type
_entity.pdbx_description
1 polymer ?
#
loop_
_entity_poly.entity_id
_entity_poly.type
_entity_poly.pdbx_seq_one_letter_code
_entity_poly.pdbx_strand_id
1 'polypeptide(L)'
;MEAELYKELNEKDRSAVQELVKECNLSDQTDYDPDLDGDFYYIIRNDDKEESGVDSALFSVLSGYLLGETIEGKQVLEVEAFTHPKMRDLGFFTICYNSLKDDFRNYRIKFMIKSPLSAKEDPEYDHISFETDHQDDVDSDGSGDESSDMKLKTAVPFISPDTYETLCALDAVHLYDELFMVKELPVSISDPGDGLCNQFGEVHLSGYSKDTLYLYGLLVYDKYLGQGHGRELMEAVENYNSKGPYNKILLQVTSSNTIAYKLYQKLGYKETERIIYFLV
;
A
#
# COMPACT_ATOMS: atom_id res chain seq x y z
N MET A 1 -1.86 24.69 19.60
CA MET A 1 -1.01 23.51 19.35
C MET A 1 -0.70 23.52 17.88
N GLU A 2 0.57 23.39 17.50
CA GLU A 2 1.05 23.46 16.12
C GLU A 2 1.79 22.17 15.78
N ALA A 3 1.82 21.78 14.51
CA ALA A 3 2.65 20.67 14.06
C ALA A 3 4.07 21.17 13.79
N GLU A 4 5.06 20.48 14.32
CA GLU A 4 6.47 20.81 14.17
C GLU A 4 7.08 19.96 13.04
N LEU A 5 7.78 20.61 12.10
CA LEU A 5 8.46 19.95 10.97
C LEU A 5 9.87 19.51 11.36
N TYR A 6 10.18 18.23 11.14
CA TYR A 6 11.48 17.62 11.35
C TYR A 6 11.95 16.93 10.07
N LYS A 7 13.22 17.13 9.68
CA LYS A 7 13.86 16.37 8.60
C LYS A 7 14.48 15.06 9.11
N GLU A 8 14.94 15.07 10.35
CA GLU A 8 15.55 13.92 11.00
C GLU A 8 15.03 13.83 12.42
N LEU A 9 14.71 12.62 12.86
CA LEU A 9 14.30 12.34 14.23
C LEU A 9 15.52 12.03 15.10
N ASN A 10 15.62 12.70 16.24
CA ASN A 10 16.54 12.28 17.30
C ASN A 10 16.06 10.97 17.95
N GLU A 11 16.90 10.35 18.79
CA GLU A 11 16.59 9.05 19.43
C GLU A 11 15.30 9.07 20.26
N LYS A 12 15.00 10.19 20.93
CA LYS A 12 13.79 10.34 21.74
C LYS A 12 12.55 10.40 20.84
N ASP A 13 12.61 11.18 19.78
CA ASP A 13 11.50 11.35 18.85
C ASP A 13 11.24 10.09 18.04
N ARG A 14 12.31 9.40 17.61
CA ARG A 14 12.20 8.10 16.95
C ARG A 14 11.50 7.07 17.85
N SER A 15 11.92 6.97 19.11
CA SER A 15 11.26 6.07 20.07
C SER A 15 9.78 6.41 20.26
N ALA A 16 9.45 7.71 20.32
CA ALA A 16 8.07 8.17 20.49
C ALA A 16 7.19 7.92 19.25
N VAL A 17 7.75 8.08 18.05
CA VAL A 17 7.08 7.71 16.79
C VAL A 17 6.84 6.20 16.72
N GLN A 18 7.86 5.38 17.01
CA GLN A 18 7.73 3.92 17.04
C GLN A 18 6.65 3.46 18.03
N GLU A 19 6.55 4.10 19.20
CA GLU A 19 5.51 3.82 20.18
C GLU A 19 4.11 4.13 19.61
N LEU A 20 3.91 5.33 19.09
CA LEU A 20 2.63 5.76 18.51
C LEU A 20 2.19 4.85 17.34
N VAL A 21 3.10 4.50 16.43
CA VAL A 21 2.78 3.61 15.29
C VAL A 21 2.38 2.22 15.78
N LYS A 22 3.05 1.69 16.81
CA LYS A 22 2.67 0.41 17.42
C LYS A 22 1.28 0.46 18.07
N GLU A 23 0.93 1.56 18.72
CA GLU A 23 -0.40 1.76 19.31
C GLU A 23 -1.49 1.80 18.23
N CYS A 24 -1.25 2.51 17.12
CA CYS A 24 -2.15 2.52 15.96
C CYS A 24 -2.27 1.13 15.32
N ASN A 25 -1.14 0.45 15.07
CA ASN A 25 -1.12 -0.91 14.54
C ASN A 25 -1.95 -1.88 15.39
N LEU A 26 -1.83 -1.80 16.71
CA LEU A 26 -2.61 -2.64 17.63
C LEU A 26 -4.11 -2.33 17.57
N SER A 27 -4.48 -1.05 17.50
CA SER A 27 -5.87 -0.60 17.44
C SER A 27 -6.54 -0.97 16.11
N ASP A 28 -5.85 -0.72 15.01
CA ASP A 28 -6.39 -0.82 13.65
C ASP A 28 -6.12 -2.19 13.01
N GLN A 29 -5.40 -3.07 13.72
CA GLN A 29 -5.01 -4.41 13.28
C GLN A 29 -4.18 -4.38 12.00
N THR A 30 -3.25 -3.44 11.91
CA THR A 30 -2.29 -3.25 10.80
C THR A 30 -0.86 -3.54 11.25
N ASP A 31 0.08 -3.53 10.31
CA ASP A 31 1.50 -3.81 10.54
C ASP A 31 2.43 -2.84 9.80
N TYR A 32 2.18 -1.53 9.90
CA TYR A 32 3.12 -0.52 9.41
C TYR A 32 4.48 -0.67 10.12
N ASP A 33 5.57 -0.35 9.41
CA ASP A 33 6.90 -0.34 9.99
C ASP A 33 6.99 0.80 11.02
N PRO A 34 7.20 0.51 12.33
CA PRO A 34 7.28 1.55 13.34
C PRO A 34 8.45 2.51 13.16
N ASP A 35 9.48 2.15 12.40
CA ASP A 35 10.67 2.97 12.24
C ASP A 35 10.41 4.25 11.43
N LEU A 36 9.38 4.24 10.57
CA LEU A 36 8.99 5.29 9.60
C LEU A 36 10.22 6.01 9.03
N ASP A 37 10.72 5.55 7.90
CA ASP A 37 11.94 6.05 7.26
C ASP A 37 11.69 7.21 6.27
N GLY A 38 10.64 8.01 6.50
CA GLY A 38 10.31 9.15 5.64
C GLY A 38 11.38 10.25 5.61
N ASP A 39 11.32 11.06 4.56
CA ASP A 39 12.25 12.18 4.30
C ASP A 39 12.01 13.36 5.26
N PHE A 40 10.82 13.46 5.84
CA PHE A 40 10.47 14.43 6.87
C PHE A 40 9.21 14.00 7.65
N TYR A 41 8.96 14.70 8.76
CA TYR A 41 7.89 14.39 9.71
C TYR A 41 7.23 15.68 10.22
N TYR A 42 5.91 15.68 10.32
CA TYR A 42 5.15 16.67 11.09
C TYR A 42 4.67 16.01 12.38
N ILE A 43 5.07 16.53 13.53
CA ILE A 43 4.82 15.93 14.84
C ILE A 43 3.99 16.88 15.71
N ILE A 44 3.01 16.30 16.42
CA ILE A 44 2.28 16.95 17.50
C ILE A 44 2.53 16.18 18.79
N ARG A 45 3.09 16.88 19.79
CA ARG A 45 3.50 16.30 21.07
C ARG A 45 2.38 16.32 22.10
N ASN A 46 2.44 15.36 23.00
CA ASN A 46 1.66 15.36 24.23
C ASN A 46 2.50 16.00 25.35
N ASP A 47 2.34 17.31 25.56
CA ASP A 47 3.06 18.05 26.58
C ASP A 47 2.48 17.85 28.00
N ASP A 48 1.22 17.40 28.10
CA ASP A 48 0.52 17.14 29.37
C ASP A 48 -0.25 15.81 29.33
N LYS A 49 0.42 14.76 29.80
CA LYS A 49 -0.13 13.40 29.90
C LYS A 49 -1.25 13.28 30.93
N GLU A 50 -1.26 14.12 31.97
CA GLU A 50 -2.30 14.09 33.00
C GLU A 50 -3.60 14.68 32.46
N GLU A 51 -3.52 15.80 31.74
CA GLU A 51 -4.68 16.43 31.11
C GLU A 51 -5.25 15.60 29.96
N SER A 52 -4.38 15.02 29.12
CA SER A 52 -4.82 14.23 27.97
C SER A 52 -5.32 12.83 28.32
N GLY A 53 -4.95 12.27 29.48
CA GLY A 53 -5.30 10.91 29.88
C GLY A 53 -4.66 9.83 28.99
N VAL A 54 -3.61 10.19 28.26
CA VAL A 54 -2.86 9.32 27.34
C VAL A 54 -1.38 9.36 27.73
N ASP A 55 -0.76 8.19 27.89
CA ASP A 55 0.67 8.08 28.25
C ASP A 55 1.60 8.16 27.03
N SER A 56 1.05 8.17 25.81
CA SER A 56 1.84 8.37 24.59
C SER A 56 2.47 9.76 24.56
N ALA A 57 3.74 9.84 24.15
CA ALA A 57 4.47 11.09 24.06
C ALA A 57 4.04 11.97 22.86
N LEU A 58 3.38 11.38 21.86
CA LEU A 58 2.88 12.06 20.67
C LEU A 58 1.38 11.86 20.54
N PHE A 59 0.67 12.89 20.08
CA PHE A 59 -0.71 12.72 19.63
C PHE A 59 -0.80 12.33 18.17
N SER A 60 0.09 12.87 17.34
CA SER A 60 0.06 12.62 15.91
C SER A 60 1.44 12.75 15.27
N VAL A 61 1.68 11.94 14.25
CA VAL A 61 2.80 12.09 13.32
C VAL A 61 2.29 11.93 11.89
N LEU A 62 2.82 12.73 10.97
CA LEU A 62 2.67 12.55 9.53
C LEU A 62 4.07 12.44 8.95
N SER A 63 4.37 11.34 8.26
CA SER A 63 5.63 11.10 7.57
C SER A 63 5.45 11.28 6.06
N GLY A 64 6.39 11.96 5.41
CA GLY A 64 6.35 12.25 3.97
C GLY A 64 7.55 11.68 3.22
N TYR A 65 7.29 11.16 2.02
CA TYR A 65 8.25 10.47 1.16
C TYR A 65 8.29 11.13 -0.23
N LEU A 66 9.47 11.59 -0.64
CA LEU A 66 9.76 12.24 -1.91
C LEU A 66 10.26 11.21 -2.93
N LEU A 67 9.32 10.50 -3.55
CA LEU A 67 9.63 9.40 -4.49
C LEU A 67 10.06 9.87 -5.89
N GLY A 68 9.99 11.18 -6.18
CA GLY A 68 10.36 11.75 -7.48
C GLY A 68 9.37 11.45 -8.61
N GLU A 69 8.22 10.87 -8.28
CA GLU A 69 7.14 10.58 -9.23
C GLU A 69 6.30 11.83 -9.55
N THR A 70 5.60 11.80 -10.68
CA THR A 70 4.70 12.89 -11.09
C THR A 70 3.35 12.35 -11.54
N ILE A 71 2.27 12.99 -11.10
CA ILE A 71 0.90 12.74 -11.56
C ILE A 71 0.38 14.06 -12.15
N GLU A 72 -0.12 14.02 -13.38
CA GLU A 72 -0.63 15.21 -14.11
C GLU A 72 0.39 16.37 -14.20
N GLY A 73 1.68 16.03 -14.31
CA GLY A 73 2.76 17.01 -14.39
C GLY A 73 3.10 17.71 -13.06
N LYS A 74 2.48 17.30 -11.94
CA LYS A 74 2.83 17.74 -10.58
C LYS A 74 3.61 16.66 -9.87
N GLN A 75 4.55 17.06 -9.01
CA GLN A 75 5.26 16.13 -8.14
C GLN A 75 4.27 15.50 -7.16
N VAL A 76 4.48 14.23 -6.83
CA VAL A 76 3.70 13.54 -5.80
C VAL A 76 4.54 13.43 -4.55
N LEU A 77 3.87 13.59 -3.41
CA LEU A 77 4.39 13.27 -2.11
C LEU A 77 3.58 12.10 -1.57
N GLU A 78 4.25 10.98 -1.27
CA GLU A 78 3.62 9.88 -0.56
C GLU A 78 3.62 10.14 0.94
N VAL A 79 2.53 9.78 1.62
CA VAL A 79 2.30 10.13 3.03
C VAL A 79 1.73 8.95 3.81
N GLU A 80 2.33 8.72 4.97
CA GLU A 80 1.75 7.92 6.06
C GLU A 80 1.40 8.85 7.22
N ALA A 81 0.24 8.65 7.85
CA ALA A 81 -0.19 9.50 8.95
C ALA A 81 -0.83 8.69 10.07
N PHE A 82 -0.46 9.02 11.31
CA PHE A 82 -0.89 8.32 12.51
C PHE A 82 -1.35 9.33 13.55
N THR A 83 -2.54 9.13 14.08
CA THR A 83 -3.06 9.84 15.25
C THR A 83 -3.45 8.81 16.30
N HIS A 84 -3.01 9.03 17.54
CA HIS A 84 -3.26 8.12 18.66
C HIS A 84 -4.75 7.77 18.75
N PRO A 85 -5.15 6.49 18.91
CA PRO A 85 -6.56 6.07 18.82
C PRO A 85 -7.54 6.87 19.70
N LYS A 86 -7.14 7.19 20.93
CA LYS A 86 -7.97 8.00 21.86
C LYS A 86 -8.03 9.49 21.54
N MET A 87 -7.21 9.96 20.61
CA MET A 87 -7.05 11.37 20.24
C MET A 87 -7.57 11.67 18.82
N ARG A 88 -8.18 10.68 18.17
CA ARG A 88 -8.82 10.84 16.86
C ARG A 88 -10.05 11.74 16.97
N ASP A 89 -10.49 12.31 15.85
CA ASP A 89 -11.60 13.27 15.75
C ASP A 89 -11.43 14.58 16.55
N LEU A 90 -10.23 14.84 17.07
CA LEU A 90 -9.87 16.10 17.76
C LEU A 90 -9.11 17.08 16.85
N GLY A 91 -8.92 16.74 15.57
CA GLY A 91 -8.30 17.60 14.57
C GLY A 91 -6.77 17.56 14.50
N PHE A 92 -6.09 16.67 15.24
CA PHE A 92 -4.62 16.58 15.21
C PHE A 92 -4.08 16.20 13.83
N PHE A 93 -4.69 15.22 13.16
CA PHE A 93 -4.37 14.90 11.76
C PHE A 93 -4.51 16.14 10.86
N THR A 94 -5.62 16.88 10.99
CA THR A 94 -5.90 18.08 10.20
C THR A 94 -4.84 19.15 10.39
N ILE A 95 -4.31 19.31 11.61
CA ILE A 95 -3.21 20.24 11.89
C ILE A 95 -1.95 19.81 11.12
N CYS A 96 -1.51 18.55 11.24
CA CYS A 96 -0.36 18.05 10.48
C CYS A 96 -0.54 18.19 8.97
N TYR A 97 -1.72 17.81 8.46
CA TYR A 97 -2.03 17.86 7.03
C TYR A 97 -2.07 19.28 6.47
N ASN A 98 -2.59 20.26 7.21
CA ASN A 98 -2.59 21.64 6.77
C ASN A 98 -1.17 22.23 6.73
N SER A 99 -0.33 21.91 7.73
CA SER A 99 1.09 22.27 7.71
C SER A 99 1.80 21.68 6.49
N LEU A 100 1.53 20.40 6.18
CA LEU A 100 2.04 19.76 4.97
C LEU A 100 1.60 20.50 3.70
N LYS A 101 0.31 20.81 3.56
CA LYS A 101 -0.22 21.52 2.38
C LYS A 101 0.38 22.90 2.21
N ASP A 102 0.67 23.60 3.30
CA ASP A 102 1.28 24.91 3.24
C ASP A 102 2.73 24.87 2.76
N ASP A 103 3.49 23.84 3.14
CA ASP A 103 4.87 23.68 2.70
C ASP A 103 4.96 23.09 1.28
N PHE A 104 4.02 22.21 0.91
CA PHE A 104 4.03 21.45 -0.35
C PHE A 104 2.85 21.81 -1.29
N ARG A 105 2.51 23.10 -1.41
CA ARG A 105 1.34 23.59 -2.18
C ARG A 105 1.20 23.10 -3.63
N ASN A 106 2.30 22.77 -4.28
CA ASN A 106 2.32 22.33 -5.68
C ASN A 106 2.39 20.81 -5.87
N TYR A 107 2.42 20.06 -4.77
CA TYR A 107 2.45 18.60 -4.80
C TYR A 107 1.03 18.04 -4.83
N ARG A 108 0.89 16.86 -5.43
CA ARG A 108 -0.22 15.96 -5.17
C ARG A 108 0.10 15.14 -3.93
N ILE A 109 -0.87 14.94 -3.06
CA ILE A 109 -0.65 14.16 -1.84
C ILE A 109 -1.22 12.76 -2.06
N LYS A 110 -0.37 11.74 -1.98
CA LYS A 110 -0.75 10.34 -2.12
C LYS A 110 -0.66 9.67 -0.76
N PHE A 111 -1.80 9.29 -0.18
CA PHE A 111 -1.85 8.56 1.07
C PHE A 111 -1.64 7.07 0.83
N MET A 112 -0.76 6.46 1.63
CA MET A 112 -0.56 5.01 1.69
C MET A 112 -1.30 4.46 2.91
N ILE A 113 -2.27 3.56 2.68
CA ILE A 113 -3.12 2.99 3.72
C ILE A 113 -3.06 1.45 3.68
N LYS A 114 -2.53 0.80 4.72
CA LYS A 114 -2.61 -0.65 4.89
C LYS A 114 -4.00 -1.10 5.31
N SER A 115 -4.47 -2.18 4.69
CA SER A 115 -5.70 -2.87 5.12
C SER A 115 -5.50 -3.64 6.43
N PRO A 116 -6.52 -3.74 7.31
CA PRO A 116 -6.46 -4.61 8.48
C PRO A 116 -6.14 -6.08 8.12
N LEU A 117 -5.28 -6.71 8.92
CA LEU A 117 -4.84 -8.10 8.73
C LEU A 117 -5.98 -9.13 8.83
N SER A 118 -7.06 -8.79 9.57
CA SER A 118 -8.21 -9.65 9.85
C SER A 118 -9.32 -9.60 8.81
N ALA A 119 -9.24 -8.74 7.79
CA ALA A 119 -10.26 -8.59 6.74
C ALA A 119 -10.48 -9.85 5.87
N LYS A 120 -9.78 -10.96 6.17
CA LYS A 120 -9.87 -12.26 5.50
C LYS A 120 -10.73 -13.29 6.25
N GLU A 121 -11.11 -13.03 7.51
CA GLU A 121 -11.81 -14.02 8.34
C GLU A 121 -13.34 -13.82 8.42
N ASP A 122 -13.88 -12.72 7.89
CA ASP A 122 -15.31 -12.42 7.99
C ASP A 122 -16.02 -12.53 6.61
N PRO A 123 -16.86 -13.56 6.38
CA PRO A 123 -17.54 -13.82 5.11
C PRO A 123 -18.66 -12.82 4.77
N GLU A 124 -18.93 -11.83 5.63
CA GLU A 124 -19.91 -10.75 5.36
C GLU A 124 -19.34 -9.60 4.50
N TYR A 125 -18.01 -9.55 4.30
CA TYR A 125 -17.39 -8.55 3.43
C TYR A 125 -17.46 -8.98 1.97
N ASP A 126 -18.58 -8.66 1.31
CA ASP A 126 -18.66 -8.71 -0.14
C ASP A 126 -17.51 -7.87 -0.74
N HIS A 127 -16.65 -8.54 -1.52
CA HIS A 127 -15.58 -7.90 -2.25
C HIS A 127 -16.17 -6.86 -3.21
N ILE A 128 -16.04 -5.57 -2.89
CA ILE A 128 -16.38 -4.51 -3.84
C ILE A 128 -15.32 -4.52 -4.93
N SER A 129 -15.68 -5.03 -6.11
CA SER A 129 -14.90 -4.90 -7.33
C SER A 129 -15.12 -3.51 -7.93
N PHE A 130 -14.06 -2.76 -8.14
CA PHE A 130 -14.08 -1.60 -9.03
C PHE A 130 -14.10 -2.12 -10.46
N GLU A 131 -15.29 -2.30 -11.04
CA GLU A 131 -15.41 -2.54 -12.47
C GLU A 131 -15.01 -1.26 -13.20
N THR A 132 -13.84 -1.24 -13.81
CA THR A 132 -13.56 -0.33 -14.93
C THR A 132 -14.37 -0.81 -16.12
N ASP A 133 -15.36 -0.03 -16.54
CA ASP A 133 -16.09 -0.25 -17.79
C ASP A 133 -15.11 -0.28 -18.97
N HIS A 134 -14.66 -1.47 -19.35
CA HIS A 134 -14.25 -1.74 -20.72
C HIS A 134 -15.51 -2.18 -21.47
N GLN A 135 -16.31 -1.19 -21.88
CA GLN A 135 -17.34 -1.41 -22.89
C GLN A 135 -16.63 -1.67 -24.22
N ASP A 136 -16.54 -2.95 -24.58
CA ASP A 136 -16.51 -3.35 -25.98
C ASP A 136 -17.88 -3.01 -26.59
N ASP A 137 -17.85 -2.19 -27.64
CA ASP A 137 -18.99 -1.62 -28.35
C ASP A 137 -20.09 -2.64 -28.72
N VAL A 138 -21.35 -2.34 -28.34
CA VAL A 138 -22.52 -2.71 -29.14
C VAL A 138 -23.49 -1.52 -29.16
N ASP A 139 -23.65 -0.96 -30.37
CA ASP A 139 -24.56 0.13 -30.74
C ASP A 139 -25.94 0.07 -30.05
N SER A 140 -26.32 1.14 -29.35
CA SER A 140 -27.72 1.57 -29.25
C SER A 140 -27.82 3.06 -28.89
N ASP A 141 -28.54 3.80 -29.74
CA ASP A 141 -28.97 5.19 -29.55
C ASP A 141 -29.51 5.47 -28.14
N GLY A 142 -29.06 6.58 -27.55
CA GLY A 142 -29.61 7.09 -26.29
C GLY A 142 -28.86 8.30 -25.76
N SER A 143 -29.37 9.49 -26.08
CA SER A 143 -28.97 10.77 -25.52
C SER A 143 -29.02 10.81 -23.99
N GLY A 144 -27.93 11.24 -23.34
CA GLY A 144 -27.88 11.55 -21.91
C GLY A 144 -26.48 12.00 -21.48
N ASP A 145 -26.31 13.32 -21.34
CA ASP A 145 -25.21 13.97 -20.63
C ASP A 145 -25.30 13.58 -19.15
N GLU A 146 -24.29 12.93 -18.58
CA GLU A 146 -24.12 12.85 -17.13
C GLU A 146 -22.65 12.56 -16.76
N SER A 147 -22.07 13.51 -16.04
CA SER A 147 -20.73 13.44 -15.44
C SER A 147 -20.59 12.18 -14.57
N SER A 148 -19.55 11.38 -14.82
CA SER A 148 -19.18 10.24 -13.98
C SER A 148 -18.67 10.72 -12.62
N ASP A 149 -19.60 10.99 -11.71
CA ASP A 149 -19.37 11.31 -10.31
C ASP A 149 -18.97 10.01 -9.59
N MET A 150 -17.68 9.67 -9.62
CA MET A 150 -17.11 8.57 -8.81
C MET A 150 -17.09 8.98 -7.33
N LYS A 151 -18.27 9.09 -6.73
CA LYS A 151 -18.41 9.22 -5.29
C LYS A 151 -18.32 7.84 -4.65
N LEU A 152 -17.33 7.67 -3.79
CA LEU A 152 -17.16 6.53 -2.88
C LEU A 152 -18.49 6.27 -2.16
N LYS A 153 -19.23 5.24 -2.58
CA LYS A 153 -20.40 4.76 -1.86
C LYS A 153 -19.95 3.60 -0.99
N THR A 154 -20.19 3.73 0.32
CA THR A 154 -19.95 2.77 1.41
C THR A 154 -18.52 2.73 1.97
N ALA A 155 -18.44 2.56 3.31
CA ALA A 155 -17.21 2.32 4.03
C ALA A 155 -16.51 1.11 3.40
N VAL A 156 -15.31 1.35 2.86
CA VAL A 156 -14.52 0.31 2.22
C VAL A 156 -14.17 -0.71 3.32
N PRO A 157 -14.45 -2.01 3.16
CA PRO A 157 -14.27 -3.02 4.22
C PRO A 157 -12.81 -3.24 4.65
N PHE A 158 -11.89 -2.47 4.07
CA PHE A 158 -10.45 -2.57 4.22
C PHE A 158 -9.83 -1.31 4.86
N ILE A 159 -10.63 -0.33 5.30
CA ILE A 159 -10.15 0.93 5.89
C ILE A 159 -10.89 1.20 7.20
N SER A 160 -10.19 1.67 8.23
CA SER A 160 -10.84 2.05 9.50
C SER A 160 -11.87 3.18 9.26
N PRO A 161 -13.02 3.19 9.98
CA PRO A 161 -14.09 4.16 9.72
C PRO A 161 -13.63 5.63 9.79
N ASP A 162 -12.80 5.96 10.77
CA ASP A 162 -12.21 7.29 10.95
C ASP A 162 -11.28 7.71 9.79
N THR A 163 -10.46 6.79 9.28
CA THR A 163 -9.62 7.00 8.10
C THR A 163 -10.48 7.23 6.87
N TYR A 164 -11.54 6.43 6.68
CA TYR A 164 -12.48 6.60 5.58
C TYR A 164 -13.18 7.96 5.62
N GLU A 165 -13.70 8.36 6.79
CA GLU A 165 -14.33 9.68 6.97
C GLU A 165 -13.33 10.82 6.69
N THR A 166 -12.09 10.66 7.14
CA THR A 166 -11.00 11.61 6.86
C THR A 166 -10.73 11.72 5.37
N LEU A 167 -10.56 10.61 4.66
CA LEU A 167 -10.32 10.60 3.21
C LEU A 167 -11.48 11.24 2.43
N CYS A 168 -12.73 10.96 2.84
CA CYS A 168 -13.91 11.61 2.26
C CYS A 168 -13.90 13.13 2.49
N ALA A 169 -13.54 13.59 3.70
CA ALA A 169 -13.45 15.01 4.02
C ALA A 169 -12.34 15.74 3.25
N LEU A 170 -11.36 15.01 2.71
CA LEU A 170 -10.29 15.53 1.87
C LEU A 170 -10.60 15.48 0.37
N ASP A 171 -11.79 15.01 -0.03
CA ASP A 171 -12.14 14.69 -1.42
C ASP A 171 -11.10 13.75 -2.08
N ALA A 172 -10.54 12.82 -1.29
CA ALA A 172 -9.51 11.92 -1.77
C ALA A 172 -10.06 10.88 -2.76
N VAL A 173 -9.31 10.63 -3.83
CA VAL A 173 -9.68 9.70 -4.90
C VAL A 173 -8.84 8.43 -4.79
N HIS A 174 -9.49 7.27 -4.79
CA HIS A 174 -8.78 5.98 -4.84
C HIS A 174 -7.98 5.85 -6.15
N LEU A 175 -6.71 5.44 -6.04
CA LEU A 175 -5.79 5.36 -7.18
C LEU A 175 -5.60 3.91 -7.65
N TYR A 176 -5.08 3.05 -6.77
CA TYR A 176 -4.93 1.61 -6.96
C TYR A 176 -4.63 0.93 -5.61
N ASP A 177 -4.67 -0.40 -5.60
CA ASP A 177 -4.17 -1.20 -4.48
C ASP A 177 -2.88 -1.90 -4.88
N GLU A 178 -1.96 -2.08 -3.95
CA GLU A 178 -0.85 -3.02 -4.06
C GLU A 178 -1.13 -4.25 -3.21
N LEU A 179 -1.05 -5.41 -3.85
CA LEU A 179 -1.36 -6.70 -3.25
C LEU A 179 -0.08 -7.47 -3.06
N PHE A 180 0.27 -7.75 -1.81
CA PHE A 180 1.35 -8.68 -1.49
C PHE A 180 0.81 -10.09 -1.56
N MET A 181 1.43 -10.92 -2.38
CA MET A 181 1.03 -12.32 -2.54
C MET A 181 2.19 -13.26 -2.21
N VAL A 182 1.89 -14.31 -1.47
CA VAL A 182 2.87 -15.33 -1.08
C VAL A 182 2.48 -16.71 -1.60
N LYS A 183 3.49 -17.51 -1.92
CA LYS A 183 3.35 -18.95 -2.14
C LYS A 183 4.44 -19.71 -1.39
N GLU A 184 4.00 -20.67 -0.59
CA GLU A 184 4.87 -21.69 0.00
C GLU A 184 5.24 -22.72 -1.08
N LEU A 185 6.51 -23.06 -1.17
CA LEU A 185 7.05 -24.03 -2.11
C LEU A 185 7.05 -25.44 -1.47
N PRO A 186 6.70 -26.48 -2.24
CA PRO A 186 6.77 -27.86 -1.74
C PRO A 186 8.20 -28.32 -1.46
N VAL A 187 9.19 -27.70 -2.12
CA VAL A 187 10.61 -27.98 -1.97
C VAL A 187 11.36 -26.66 -1.94
N SER A 188 12.30 -26.51 -1.01
CA SER A 188 13.13 -25.31 -0.93
C SER A 188 14.11 -25.20 -2.10
N ILE A 189 14.24 -24.00 -2.64
CA ILE A 189 15.08 -23.67 -3.78
C ILE A 189 16.20 -22.69 -3.37
N SER A 190 17.28 -22.66 -4.15
CA SER A 190 18.23 -21.55 -4.11
C SER A 190 17.73 -20.42 -4.99
N ASP A 191 18.31 -19.23 -4.82
CA ASP A 191 18.06 -18.10 -5.73
C ASP A 191 18.48 -18.50 -7.16
N PRO A 192 17.57 -18.49 -8.15
CA PRO A 192 17.92 -18.74 -9.54
C PRO A 192 18.68 -17.57 -10.19
N GLY A 193 18.64 -16.37 -9.58
CA GLY A 193 19.13 -15.13 -10.16
C GLY A 193 18.55 -14.89 -11.57
N ASP A 194 19.35 -14.26 -12.43
CA ASP A 194 18.97 -13.98 -13.82
C ASP A 194 19.01 -15.23 -14.73
N GLY A 195 19.33 -16.41 -14.18
CA GLY A 195 19.53 -17.64 -14.95
C GLY A 195 18.26 -18.18 -15.63
N LEU A 196 17.09 -17.63 -15.29
CA LEU A 196 15.80 -18.01 -15.88
C LEU A 196 15.31 -17.05 -16.97
N CYS A 197 15.98 -15.91 -17.15
CA CYS A 197 15.73 -15.01 -18.27
C CYS A 197 16.01 -15.72 -19.60
N ASN A 198 15.10 -15.59 -20.55
CA ASN A 198 15.17 -16.30 -21.82
C ASN A 198 14.65 -15.44 -22.98
N GLN A 199 14.55 -16.02 -24.18
CA GLN A 199 14.13 -15.29 -25.37
C GLN A 199 12.68 -14.75 -25.31
N PHE A 200 11.86 -15.23 -24.37
CA PHE A 200 10.45 -14.87 -24.21
C PHE A 200 10.20 -13.82 -23.14
N GLY A 201 11.11 -13.69 -22.17
CA GLY A 201 10.92 -12.78 -21.05
C GLY A 201 12.01 -12.86 -19.99
N GLU A 202 11.79 -12.12 -18.91
CA GLU A 202 12.73 -11.92 -17.81
C GLU A 202 12.05 -12.11 -16.47
N VAL A 203 12.84 -12.53 -15.48
CA VAL A 203 12.44 -12.67 -14.08
C VAL A 203 13.54 -12.07 -13.22
N HIS A 204 13.16 -11.21 -12.29
CA HIS A 204 14.07 -10.53 -11.38
C HIS A 204 13.73 -10.92 -9.95
N LEU A 205 14.65 -11.62 -9.27
CA LEU A 205 14.48 -12.17 -7.92
C LEU A 205 15.61 -11.74 -7.01
N SER A 206 15.34 -11.61 -5.71
CA SER A 206 16.40 -11.58 -4.69
C SER A 206 15.96 -12.24 -3.39
N GLY A 207 16.91 -12.60 -2.54
CA GLY A 207 16.60 -12.92 -1.15
C GLY A 207 15.94 -11.74 -0.44
N TYR A 208 14.76 -11.97 0.14
CA TYR A 208 14.04 -11.02 0.99
C TYR A 208 14.39 -11.24 2.47
N SER A 209 14.32 -12.50 2.88
CA SER A 209 14.59 -12.96 4.24
C SER A 209 15.41 -14.24 4.19
N LYS A 210 15.65 -14.85 5.36
CA LYS A 210 16.36 -16.13 5.47
C LYS A 210 15.73 -17.28 4.66
N ASP A 211 14.43 -17.21 4.37
CA ASP A 211 13.65 -18.31 3.76
C ASP A 211 12.70 -17.85 2.65
N THR A 212 12.69 -16.56 2.32
CA THR A 212 11.78 -15.97 1.33
C THR A 212 12.56 -15.32 0.19
N LEU A 213 12.21 -15.67 -1.06
CA LEU A 213 12.60 -14.94 -2.27
C LEU A 213 11.55 -13.89 -2.61
N TYR A 214 12.01 -12.70 -2.98
CA TYR A 214 11.17 -11.64 -3.53
C TYR A 214 11.21 -11.64 -5.04
N LEU A 215 10.06 -11.62 -5.70
CA LEU A 215 9.94 -11.37 -7.14
C LEU A 215 9.73 -9.87 -7.39
N TYR A 216 10.76 -9.19 -7.85
CA TYR A 216 10.68 -7.76 -8.23
C TYR A 216 10.07 -7.54 -9.60
N GLY A 217 10.25 -8.49 -10.52
CA GLY A 217 9.82 -8.30 -11.89
C GLY A 217 9.57 -9.60 -12.61
N LEU A 218 8.44 -9.65 -13.30
CA LEU A 218 8.12 -10.64 -14.31
C LEU A 218 7.76 -9.88 -15.58
N LEU A 219 8.59 -10.03 -16.61
CA LEU A 219 8.36 -9.41 -17.91
C LEU A 219 8.23 -10.50 -18.97
N VAL A 220 7.18 -10.42 -19.79
CA VAL A 220 7.06 -11.18 -21.03
C VAL A 220 7.09 -10.17 -22.17
N TYR A 221 7.96 -10.37 -23.16
CA TYR A 221 8.07 -9.43 -24.27
C TYR A 221 6.78 -9.40 -25.10
N ASP A 222 6.38 -8.21 -25.57
CA ASP A 222 5.09 -7.93 -26.21
C ASP A 222 4.67 -8.96 -27.29
N LYS A 223 5.61 -9.37 -28.14
CA LYS A 223 5.38 -10.38 -29.21
C LYS A 223 4.97 -11.77 -28.70
N TYR A 224 5.13 -12.03 -27.41
CA TYR A 224 4.92 -13.31 -26.75
C TYR A 224 3.82 -13.27 -25.67
N LEU A 225 3.13 -12.14 -25.51
CA LEU A 225 2.01 -12.02 -24.60
C LEU A 225 0.86 -12.97 -24.98
N GLY A 226 0.12 -13.42 -23.97
CA GLY A 226 -1.05 -14.30 -24.15
C GLY A 226 -0.73 -15.76 -24.53
N GLN A 227 0.55 -16.13 -24.64
CA GLN A 227 0.98 -17.48 -25.11
C GLN A 227 1.39 -18.43 -23.97
N GLY A 228 1.23 -18.02 -22.71
CA GLY A 228 1.53 -18.85 -21.54
C GLY A 228 2.95 -18.71 -20.97
N HIS A 229 3.85 -17.96 -21.62
CA HIS A 229 5.25 -17.83 -21.19
C HIS A 229 5.44 -17.23 -19.78
N GLY A 230 4.55 -16.34 -19.33
CA GLY A 230 4.61 -15.83 -17.95
C GLY A 230 4.39 -16.94 -16.92
N ARG A 231 3.52 -17.92 -17.23
CA ARG A 231 3.29 -19.10 -16.40
C ARG A 231 4.52 -20.00 -16.40
N GLU A 232 5.08 -20.27 -17.58
CA GLU A 232 6.27 -21.11 -17.73
C GLU A 232 7.47 -20.53 -16.97
N LEU A 233 7.69 -19.22 -17.03
CA LEU A 233 8.73 -18.53 -16.27
C LEU A 233 8.53 -18.72 -14.75
N MET A 234 7.33 -18.48 -14.24
CA MET A 234 7.03 -18.66 -12.82
C MET A 234 7.16 -20.12 -12.37
N GLU A 235 6.69 -21.08 -13.17
CA GLU A 235 6.86 -22.50 -12.88
C GLU A 235 8.34 -22.91 -12.89
N ALA A 236 9.16 -22.32 -13.76
CA ALA A 236 10.60 -22.56 -13.77
C ALA A 236 11.28 -22.01 -12.50
N VAL A 237 10.82 -20.87 -11.96
CA VAL A 237 11.26 -20.36 -10.66
C VAL A 237 10.88 -21.33 -9.55
N GLU A 238 9.60 -21.71 -9.47
CA GLU A 238 9.05 -22.55 -8.39
C GLU A 238 9.67 -23.96 -8.36
N ASN A 239 10.06 -24.48 -9.52
CA ASN A 239 10.66 -25.80 -9.67
C ASN A 239 12.17 -25.73 -9.92
N TYR A 240 12.84 -24.66 -9.49
CA TYR A 240 14.27 -24.52 -9.69
C TYR A 240 15.05 -25.67 -9.04
N ASN A 241 15.81 -26.41 -9.84
CA ASN A 241 16.36 -27.72 -9.46
C ASN A 241 17.48 -27.66 -8.41
N SER A 242 17.92 -26.47 -8.02
CA SER A 242 18.96 -26.28 -7.02
C SER A 242 18.34 -26.06 -5.64
N LYS A 243 18.72 -26.88 -4.67
CA LYS A 243 18.27 -26.75 -3.28
C LYS A 243 18.90 -25.51 -2.63
N GLY A 244 18.12 -24.82 -1.83
CA GLY A 244 18.58 -23.67 -1.08
C GLY A 244 17.68 -23.34 0.09
N PRO A 245 17.85 -22.16 0.70
CA PRO A 245 17.16 -21.81 1.94
C PRO A 245 15.70 -21.39 1.71
N TYR A 246 15.32 -21.07 0.46
CA TYR A 246 14.07 -20.39 0.18
C TYR A 246 12.94 -21.38 0.00
N ASN A 247 11.94 -21.33 0.88
CA ASN A 247 10.72 -22.13 0.78
C ASN A 247 9.49 -21.28 0.48
N LYS A 248 9.66 -19.97 0.28
CA LYS A 248 8.58 -19.03 -0.03
C LYS A 248 8.98 -18.11 -1.17
N ILE A 249 7.99 -17.74 -1.99
CA ILE A 249 8.08 -16.64 -2.94
C ILE A 249 7.06 -15.59 -2.52
N LEU A 250 7.53 -14.36 -2.34
CA LEU A 250 6.75 -13.16 -2.07
C LEU A 250 6.80 -12.25 -3.31
N LEU A 251 5.68 -11.63 -3.64
CA LEU A 251 5.59 -10.66 -4.74
C LEU A 251 4.59 -9.56 -4.41
N GLN A 252 4.72 -8.43 -5.09
CA GLN A 252 3.71 -7.37 -5.15
C GLN A 252 3.09 -7.34 -6.53
N VAL A 253 1.78 -7.05 -6.60
CA VAL A 253 1.08 -6.77 -7.85
C VAL A 253 0.04 -5.69 -7.63
N THR A 254 -0.06 -4.73 -8.55
CA THR A 254 -1.11 -3.72 -8.49
C THR A 254 -2.47 -4.35 -8.83
N SER A 255 -3.55 -3.89 -8.19
CA SER A 255 -4.92 -4.36 -8.47
C SER A 255 -5.36 -4.08 -9.91
N SER A 256 -4.80 -3.05 -10.54
CA SER A 256 -5.01 -2.73 -11.95
C SER A 256 -4.36 -3.73 -12.92
N ASN A 257 -3.32 -4.46 -12.50
CA ASN A 257 -2.69 -5.51 -13.32
C ASN A 257 -3.43 -6.84 -13.20
N THR A 258 -4.67 -6.85 -13.73
CA THR A 258 -5.57 -8.00 -13.63
C THR A 258 -5.01 -9.27 -14.29
N ILE A 259 -4.15 -9.13 -15.29
CA ILE A 259 -3.51 -10.26 -15.98
C ILE A 259 -2.51 -10.95 -15.05
N ALA A 260 -1.57 -10.19 -14.46
CA ALA A 260 -0.58 -10.75 -13.54
C ALA A 260 -1.24 -11.28 -12.25
N TYR A 261 -2.20 -10.52 -11.69
CA TYR A 261 -2.95 -10.98 -10.51
C TYR A 261 -3.63 -12.33 -10.74
N LYS A 262 -4.37 -12.48 -11.85
CA LYS A 262 -5.01 -13.75 -12.22
C LYS A 262 -4.00 -14.87 -12.48
N LEU A 263 -2.83 -14.56 -13.03
CA LEU A 263 -1.74 -15.53 -13.21
C LEU A 263 -1.27 -16.06 -11.84
N TYR A 264 -0.95 -15.17 -10.90
CA TYR A 264 -0.47 -15.55 -9.57
C TYR A 264 -1.53 -16.34 -8.78
N GLN A 265 -2.80 -15.92 -8.82
CA GLN A 265 -3.90 -16.68 -8.22
C GLN A 265 -3.99 -18.10 -8.78
N LYS A 266 -3.92 -18.27 -10.11
CA LYS A 266 -3.95 -19.59 -10.77
C LYS A 266 -2.74 -20.46 -10.44
N LEU A 267 -1.61 -19.84 -10.11
CA LEU A 267 -0.41 -20.52 -9.63
C LEU A 267 -0.49 -20.84 -8.13
N GLY A 268 -1.53 -20.38 -7.41
CA GLY A 268 -1.74 -20.70 -6.00
C GLY A 268 -1.09 -19.71 -5.03
N TYR A 269 -0.65 -18.55 -5.50
CA TYR A 269 -0.28 -17.44 -4.61
C TYR A 269 -1.52 -16.91 -3.89
N LYS A 270 -1.34 -16.55 -2.63
CA LYS A 270 -2.40 -16.01 -1.78
C LYS A 270 -2.03 -14.62 -1.32
N GLU A 271 -2.99 -13.70 -1.37
CA GLU A 271 -2.84 -12.37 -0.81
C GLU A 271 -2.55 -12.48 0.69
N THR A 272 -1.52 -11.79 1.18
CA THR A 272 -1.14 -11.71 2.60
C THR A 272 -1.42 -10.33 3.18
N GLU A 273 -1.21 -9.29 2.37
CA GLU A 273 -1.34 -7.89 2.75
C GLU A 273 -1.82 -7.08 1.55
N ARG A 274 -2.51 -5.97 1.83
CA ARG A 274 -2.98 -5.01 0.84
C ARG A 274 -2.69 -3.59 1.31
N ILE A 275 -2.09 -2.83 0.42
CA ILE A 275 -1.89 -1.39 0.56
C ILE A 275 -2.84 -0.69 -0.41
N ILE A 276 -3.49 0.38 0.04
CA ILE A 276 -4.49 1.13 -0.71
C ILE A 276 -3.98 2.57 -0.84
N TYR A 277 -3.91 3.06 -2.07
CA TYR A 277 -3.43 4.40 -2.36
C TYR A 277 -4.57 5.35 -2.69
N PHE A 278 -4.59 6.52 -2.03
CA PHE A 278 -5.53 7.61 -2.29
C PHE A 278 -4.79 8.88 -2.69
N LEU A 279 -5.34 9.66 -3.60
CA LEU A 279 -4.76 10.90 -4.12
C LEU A 279 -5.63 12.11 -3.75
N VAL A 280 -4.99 13.23 -3.39
CA VAL A 280 -5.57 14.57 -3.22
C VAL A 280 -4.82 15.59 -4.09
#